data_AF-A0A828U2W4-F1
#
_entry.id   AF-A0A828U2W4-F1
#
_cell.length_a   1.000
_cell.length_b   1.000
_cell.length_c   1.000
_cell.angle_alpha   90.00
_cell.angle_beta   90.00
_cell.angle_gamma   90.00
#
_symmetry.space_group_name_H-M   'P 1'
#
loop_
_entity.id
_entity.type
_entity.pdbx_description
1 polymer ?
#
loop_
_entity_poly.entity_id
_entity_poly.type
_entity_poly.pdbx_seq_one_letter_code
_entity_poly.pdbx_strand_id
1 'polypeptide(L)'
;MKIRVQQSPSAIAMMKALGGVATPMAQGELYTALQQGVVDGGENNTVVYADMRHAEVAKVYSRDEHTMVPDVLIISTDVLNKLGDKERTALLKAADESMMQMKDVIWPAAEKEAYDKMKGMNATVVDVDKSAFKERVKPLYDEFKAKDAQSAKNLELVESM
;
A
#
# COMPACT_ATOMS: atom_id res chain seq x y z
N MET A 1 12.76 -4.43 15.03
CA MET A 1 11.76 -3.37 15.23
C MET A 1 10.36 -4.00 15.21
N LYS A 2 9.47 -3.54 16.08
CA LYS A 2 8.03 -3.83 16.06
C LYS A 2 7.38 -2.89 15.04
N ILE A 3 6.94 -3.43 13.91
CA ILE A 3 6.36 -2.63 12.83
C ILE A 3 4.88 -2.97 12.72
N ARG A 4 4.04 -1.94 12.79
CA ARG A 4 2.63 -2.09 12.45
C ARG A 4 2.49 -2.50 10.99
N VAL A 5 1.68 -3.52 10.75
CA VAL A 5 1.24 -3.92 9.41
C VAL A 5 -0.28 -3.94 9.34
N GLN A 6 -0.82 -3.90 8.11
CA GLN A 6 -2.23 -4.25 7.89
C GLN A 6 -2.54 -5.67 8.40
N GLN A 7 -3.81 -5.94 8.71
CA GLN A 7 -4.27 -7.27 9.16
C GLN A 7 -4.34 -8.27 7.99
N SER A 8 -3.19 -8.53 7.38
CA SER A 8 -3.02 -9.41 6.22
C SER A 8 -1.94 -10.44 6.48
N PRO A 9 -2.18 -11.74 6.19
CA PRO A 9 -1.14 -12.76 6.25
C PRO A 9 0.09 -12.43 5.39
N SER A 10 -0.08 -11.81 4.21
CA SER A 10 1.03 -11.43 3.35
C SER A 10 1.89 -10.33 3.96
N ALA A 11 1.28 -9.33 4.60
CA ALA A 11 2.00 -8.24 5.26
C ALA A 11 2.78 -8.76 6.49
N ILE A 12 2.22 -9.70 7.25
CA ILE A 12 2.89 -10.37 8.37
C ILE A 12 4.09 -11.17 7.87
N ALA A 13 3.91 -11.97 6.81
CA ALA A 13 4.97 -12.79 6.23
C ALA A 13 6.11 -11.94 5.65
N MET A 14 5.77 -10.86 4.93
CA MET A 14 6.72 -9.89 4.40
C MET A 14 7.57 -9.27 5.52
N MET A 15 6.93 -8.73 6.56
CA MET A 15 7.66 -8.09 7.65
C MET A 15 8.58 -9.07 8.39
N LYS A 16 8.14 -10.33 8.56
CA LYS A 16 8.99 -11.41 9.10
C LYS A 16 10.19 -11.69 8.21
N ALA A 17 10.00 -11.77 6.89
CA ALA A 17 11.08 -12.00 5.92
C ALA A 17 12.11 -10.85 5.92
N LEU A 18 11.65 -9.61 6.11
CA LEU A 18 12.49 -8.42 6.28
C LEU A 18 13.21 -8.36 7.64
N GLY A 19 12.96 -9.31 8.55
CA GLY A 19 13.59 -9.38 9.87
C GLY A 19 12.93 -8.50 10.95
N GLY A 20 11.75 -7.95 10.66
CA GLY A 20 10.93 -7.22 11.62
C GLY A 20 9.99 -8.12 12.43
N VAL A 21 9.36 -7.53 13.43
CA VAL A 21 8.25 -8.15 14.18
C VAL A 21 6.97 -7.46 13.77
N ALA A 22 6.08 -8.19 13.10
CA ALA A 22 4.80 -7.65 12.63
C ALA A 22 3.81 -7.49 13.80
N THR A 23 3.18 -6.32 13.90
CA THR A 23 2.08 -6.06 14.84
C THR A 23 0.82 -5.65 14.05
N PRO A 24 -0.09 -6.58 13.74
CA PRO A 24 -1.29 -6.29 12.97
C PRO A 24 -2.26 -5.40 13.77
N MET A 25 -2.67 -4.26 13.21
CA MET A 25 -3.68 -3.37 13.83
C MET A 25 -4.35 -2.46 12.79
N ALA A 26 -5.49 -1.87 13.16
CA ALA A 26 -6.21 -0.95 12.29
C ALA A 26 -5.41 0.34 12.07
N GLN A 27 -5.59 0.98 10.90
CA GLN A 27 -4.84 2.19 10.57
C GLN A 27 -5.14 3.34 11.54
N GLY A 28 -6.39 3.47 11.98
CA GLY A 28 -6.82 4.52 12.91
C GLY A 28 -6.17 4.45 14.30
N GLU A 29 -5.57 3.30 14.66
CA GLU A 29 -4.92 3.08 15.95
C GLU A 29 -3.42 3.41 15.91
N LEU A 30 -2.83 3.53 14.71
CA LEU A 30 -1.38 3.60 14.51
C LEU A 30 -0.75 4.86 15.13
N TYR A 31 -1.37 6.04 15.00
CA TYR A 31 -0.83 7.27 15.57
C TYR A 31 -0.60 7.13 17.08
N THR A 32 -1.62 6.68 17.81
CA THR A 32 -1.54 6.48 19.26
C THR A 32 -0.55 5.36 19.62
N ALA A 33 -0.53 4.27 18.85
CA ALA A 33 0.41 3.17 19.07
C ALA A 33 1.88 3.60 18.89
N LEU A 34 2.18 4.47 17.90
CA LEU A 34 3.50 5.08 17.72
C LEU A 34 3.82 6.03 18.86
N GLN A 35 2.90 6.92 19.21
CA GLN A 35 3.08 7.90 20.29
C GLN A 35 3.37 7.24 21.65
N GLN A 36 2.71 6.10 21.92
CA GLN A 36 2.88 5.33 23.15
C GLN A 36 4.05 4.34 23.11
N GLY A 37 4.75 4.20 21.98
CA GLY A 37 5.85 3.24 21.81
C GLY A 37 5.41 1.75 21.79
N VAL A 38 4.13 1.49 21.54
CA VAL A 38 3.60 0.12 21.37
C VAL A 38 4.24 -0.53 20.14
N VAL A 39 4.40 0.25 19.06
CA VAL A 39 5.17 -0.11 17.86
C VAL A 39 6.26 0.94 17.61
N ASP A 40 7.34 0.50 16.97
CA ASP A 40 8.49 1.36 16.63
C ASP A 40 8.27 2.07 15.29
N GLY A 41 7.32 1.60 14.47
CA GLY A 41 7.05 2.12 13.14
C GLY A 41 5.79 1.50 12.53
N GLY A 42 5.49 1.93 11.31
CA GLY A 42 4.47 1.34 10.44
C GLY A 42 4.88 1.48 8.98
N GLU A 43 4.12 0.88 8.08
CA GLU A 43 4.28 1.03 6.64
C GLU A 43 3.02 1.65 6.01
N ASN A 44 3.23 2.54 5.03
CA ASN A 44 2.22 3.04 4.11
C ASN A 44 2.87 3.94 3.03
N ASN A 45 2.08 4.40 2.06
CA ASN A 45 2.49 5.46 1.14
C ASN A 45 2.61 6.82 1.85
N THR A 46 3.23 7.79 1.15
CA THR A 46 3.50 9.13 1.67
C THR A 46 2.22 9.90 2.00
N VAL A 47 1.17 9.76 1.18
CA VAL A 47 -0.12 10.43 1.36
C VAL A 47 -0.74 10.04 2.71
N VAL A 48 -0.86 8.74 2.99
CA VAL A 48 -1.40 8.27 4.28
C VAL A 48 -0.48 8.67 5.44
N TYR A 49 0.83 8.53 5.29
CA TYR A 49 1.78 8.91 6.34
C TYR A 49 1.69 10.41 6.70
N ALA A 50 1.46 11.27 5.71
CA ALA A 50 1.26 12.70 5.89
C ALA A 50 -0.13 13.04 6.47
N ASP A 51 -1.20 12.56 5.84
CA ASP A 51 -2.57 12.96 6.16
C ASP A 51 -3.05 12.38 7.51
N MET A 52 -2.59 11.18 7.86
CA MET A 52 -2.81 10.61 9.20
C MET A 52 -1.86 11.18 10.26
N ARG A 53 -0.99 12.14 9.88
CA ARG A 53 -0.02 12.81 10.76
C ARG A 53 0.96 11.86 11.45
N HIS A 54 1.20 10.67 10.90
CA HIS A 54 2.17 9.72 11.45
C HIS A 54 3.59 10.30 11.46
N ALA A 55 3.89 11.22 10.53
CA ALA A 55 5.12 12.01 10.51
C ALA A 55 5.38 12.84 11.78
N GLU A 56 4.37 13.09 12.61
CA GLU A 56 4.55 13.79 13.89
C GLU A 56 5.26 12.92 14.93
N VAL A 57 4.99 11.62 14.90
CA VAL A 57 5.36 10.67 15.96
C VAL A 57 6.36 9.60 15.49
N ALA A 58 6.53 9.43 14.18
CA ALA A 58 7.57 8.62 13.56
C ALA A 58 8.32 9.48 12.54
N LYS A 59 9.53 9.97 12.87
CA LYS A 59 10.21 11.04 12.11
C LYS A 59 11.02 10.58 10.89
N VAL A 60 11.18 9.28 10.68
CA VAL A 60 11.97 8.75 9.56
C VAL A 60 11.06 7.98 8.63
N TYR A 61 11.09 8.33 7.35
CA TYR A 61 10.42 7.62 6.27
C TYR A 61 11.49 7.01 5.36
N SER A 62 11.70 5.70 5.49
CA SER A 62 12.60 4.95 4.61
C SER A 62 11.87 4.57 3.32
N ARG A 63 12.33 5.10 2.18
CA ARG A 63 11.72 4.86 0.86
C ARG A 63 12.28 3.57 0.25
N ASP A 64 11.84 2.44 0.80
CA ASP A 64 12.12 1.10 0.28
C ASP A 64 11.13 0.65 -0.81
N GLU A 65 9.90 1.19 -0.78
CA GLU A 65 8.82 0.91 -1.76
C GLU A 65 8.51 -0.59 -1.86
N HIS A 66 8.45 -1.27 -0.71
CA HIS A 66 8.32 -2.72 -0.63
C HIS A 66 6.98 -3.28 -1.14
N THR A 67 5.95 -2.45 -1.26
CA THR A 67 4.62 -2.83 -1.79
C THR A 67 4.02 -1.77 -2.69
N MET A 68 3.31 -2.21 -3.72
CA MET A 68 2.42 -1.41 -4.56
C MET A 68 1.08 -2.15 -4.67
N VAL A 69 0.23 -2.00 -3.63
CA VAL A 69 -1.08 -2.67 -3.58
C VAL A 69 -2.07 -1.87 -4.42
N PRO A 70 -2.75 -2.48 -5.42
CA PRO A 70 -3.71 -1.77 -6.24
C PRO A 70 -5.02 -1.51 -5.47
N ASP A 71 -5.58 -0.32 -5.68
CA ASP A 71 -6.96 -0.02 -5.31
C ASP A 71 -7.92 -0.40 -6.45
N VAL A 72 -9.12 -0.86 -6.09
CA VAL A 72 -10.13 -1.32 -7.05
C VAL A 72 -11.47 -0.63 -6.82
N LEU A 73 -12.05 -0.07 -7.89
CA LEU A 73 -13.42 0.43 -7.89
C LEU A 73 -14.37 -0.73 -8.19
N ILE A 74 -15.25 -1.05 -7.24
CA ILE A 74 -16.17 -2.19 -7.34
C ILE A 74 -17.62 -1.70 -7.27
N ILE A 75 -18.48 -2.27 -8.10
CA ILE A 75 -19.94 -2.14 -8.00
C ILE A 75 -20.58 -3.51 -7.76
N SER A 76 -21.65 -3.54 -6.96
CA SER A 76 -22.49 -4.73 -6.81
C SER A 76 -23.06 -5.18 -8.15
N THR A 77 -22.93 -6.46 -8.47
CA THR A 77 -23.50 -7.07 -9.66
C THR A 77 -25.02 -6.90 -9.73
N ASP A 78 -25.72 -7.00 -8.59
CA ASP A 78 -27.17 -6.81 -8.53
C ASP A 78 -27.59 -5.38 -8.85
N VAL A 79 -26.79 -4.39 -8.43
CA VAL A 79 -27.03 -2.98 -8.74
C VAL A 79 -26.77 -2.74 -10.23
N LEU A 80 -25.62 -3.21 -10.74
CA LEU A 80 -25.24 -3.05 -12.15
C LEU A 80 -26.26 -3.70 -13.11
N ASN A 81 -26.83 -4.85 -12.71
CA ASN A 81 -27.83 -5.58 -13.48
C ASN A 81 -29.19 -4.88 -13.54
N LYS A 82 -29.51 -4.02 -12.56
CA LYS A 82 -30.76 -3.23 -12.53
C LYS A 82 -30.70 -1.98 -13.42
N LEU A 83 -29.51 -1.54 -13.82
CA LEU A 83 -29.34 -0.38 -14.69
C LEU A 83 -29.73 -0.73 -16.13
N GLY A 84 -30.42 0.20 -16.78
CA GLY A 84 -30.65 0.11 -18.23
C GLY A 84 -29.35 0.35 -19.02
N ASP A 85 -29.34 0.00 -20.31
CA ASP A 85 -28.12 0.04 -21.14
C ASP A 85 -27.42 1.40 -21.16
N LYS A 86 -28.21 2.50 -21.20
CA LYS A 86 -27.67 3.87 -21.19
C LYS A 86 -26.98 4.20 -19.86
N GLU A 87 -27.60 3.85 -18.74
CA GLU A 87 -27.06 4.11 -17.39
C GLU A 87 -25.82 3.26 -17.14
N ARG A 88 -25.86 1.98 -17.52
CA ARG A 88 -24.72 1.07 -17.43
C ARG A 88 -23.54 1.59 -18.24
N THR A 89 -23.77 2.01 -19.48
CA THR A 89 -22.71 2.57 -20.34
C THR A 89 -22.12 3.84 -19.74
N ALA A 90 -22.97 4.76 -19.27
CA ALA A 90 -22.52 6.00 -18.65
C ALA A 90 -21.71 5.74 -17.37
N LEU A 91 -22.17 4.81 -16.53
CA LEU A 91 -21.47 4.44 -15.30
C LEU A 91 -20.10 3.85 -15.58
N LEU A 92 -20.00 2.88 -16.50
CA LEU A 92 -18.72 2.25 -16.83
C LEU A 92 -17.73 3.27 -17.43
N LYS A 93 -18.22 4.16 -18.30
CA LYS A 93 -17.41 5.26 -18.82
C LYS A 93 -16.90 6.17 -17.69
N ALA A 94 -17.77 6.57 -16.76
CA ALA A 94 -17.38 7.39 -15.62
C ALA A 94 -16.38 6.68 -14.70
N ALA A 95 -16.53 5.37 -14.51
CA ALA A 95 -15.59 4.56 -13.76
C ALA A 95 -14.19 4.61 -14.40
N ASP A 96 -14.09 4.36 -15.71
CA ASP A 96 -12.82 4.42 -16.44
C ASP A 96 -12.18 5.82 -16.39
N GLU A 97 -12.97 6.87 -16.66
CA GLU A 97 -12.49 8.26 -16.62
C GLU A 97 -12.01 8.65 -15.22
N SER A 98 -12.75 8.28 -14.18
CA SER A 98 -12.38 8.58 -12.79
C SER A 98 -11.11 7.85 -12.35
N MET A 99 -10.92 6.60 -12.80
CA MET A 99 -9.73 5.81 -12.49
C MET A 99 -8.49 6.43 -13.14
N MET A 100 -8.59 6.82 -14.42
CA MET A 100 -7.50 7.50 -15.11
C MET A 100 -7.20 8.86 -14.48
N GLN A 101 -8.23 9.64 -14.13
CA GLN A 101 -8.03 10.92 -13.44
C GLN A 101 -7.36 10.74 -12.07
N MET A 102 -7.74 9.70 -11.31
CA MET A 102 -7.11 9.39 -10.04
C MET A 102 -5.64 9.06 -10.22
N LYS A 103 -5.33 8.15 -11.15
CA LYS A 103 -3.97 7.67 -11.41
C LYS A 103 -3.04 8.76 -11.95
N ASP A 104 -3.47 9.52 -12.95
CA ASP A 104 -2.58 10.37 -13.74
C ASP A 104 -2.53 11.82 -13.24
N VAL A 105 -3.54 12.26 -12.48
CA VAL A 105 -3.68 13.66 -12.06
C VAL A 105 -3.71 13.80 -10.54
N ILE A 106 -4.66 13.12 -9.88
CA ILE A 106 -4.91 13.35 -8.45
C ILE A 106 -3.81 12.74 -7.60
N TRP A 107 -3.45 11.48 -7.84
CA TRP A 107 -2.45 10.78 -7.03
C TRP A 107 -1.06 11.43 -7.10
N PRO A 108 -0.50 11.77 -8.27
CA PRO A 108 0.80 12.43 -8.35
C PRO A 108 0.82 13.79 -7.65
N ALA A 109 -0.29 14.54 -7.73
CA ALA A 109 -0.42 15.82 -7.03
C ALA A 109 -0.48 15.62 -5.51
N ALA A 110 -1.23 14.62 -5.03
CA ALA A 110 -1.33 14.28 -3.62
C ALA A 110 0.01 13.81 -3.04
N GLU A 111 0.76 12.98 -3.76
CA GLU A 111 2.10 12.56 -3.33
C GLU A 111 3.05 13.75 -3.19
N LYS A 112 3.02 14.69 -4.12
CA LYS A 112 3.82 15.92 -4.04
C LYS A 112 3.45 16.74 -2.80
N GLU A 113 2.15 16.96 -2.57
CA GLU A 113 1.66 17.67 -1.39
C GLU A 113 2.04 16.95 -0.08
N ALA A 114 2.01 15.62 -0.08
CA ALA A 114 2.38 14.81 1.08
C ALA A 114 3.84 15.02 1.49
N TYR A 115 4.78 15.11 0.54
CA TYR A 115 6.18 15.42 0.84
C TYR A 115 6.35 16.82 1.47
N ASP A 116 5.58 17.82 1.00
CA ASP A 116 5.60 19.15 1.60
C ASP A 116 5.07 19.13 3.04
N LYS A 117 3.96 18.40 3.30
CA LYS A 117 3.42 18.17 4.65
C LYS A 117 4.42 17.45 5.57
N MET A 118 5.04 16.38 5.08
CA MET A 118 6.07 15.62 5.79
C MET A 118 7.23 16.52 6.21
N LYS A 119 7.71 17.37 5.31
CA LYS A 119 8.75 18.37 5.60
C LYS A 119 8.30 19.37 6.66
N GLY A 120 7.07 19.87 6.58
CA GLY A 120 6.47 20.75 7.60
C GLY A 120 6.37 20.10 8.99
N MET A 121 6.24 18.78 9.05
CA MET A 121 6.26 17.99 10.29
C MET A 121 7.68 17.59 10.73
N ASN A 122 8.73 18.08 10.07
CA ASN A 122 10.13 17.73 10.33
C ASN A 122 10.43 16.23 10.16
N ALA A 123 9.74 15.54 9.26
CA ALA A 123 10.09 14.18 8.88
C ALA A 123 11.31 14.16 7.95
N THR A 124 12.15 13.15 8.11
CA THR A 124 13.32 12.88 7.27
C THR A 124 13.00 11.74 6.32
N VAL A 125 13.11 11.98 5.01
CA VAL A 125 12.99 10.95 3.98
C VAL A 125 14.37 10.39 3.70
N VAL A 126 14.49 9.06 3.74
CA VAL A 126 15.76 8.35 3.51
C VAL A 126 15.58 7.38 2.36
N ASP A 127 16.39 7.54 1.31
CA ASP A 127 16.51 6.54 0.27
C ASP A 127 17.35 5.35 0.73
N VAL A 128 16.91 4.14 0.38
CA VAL A 128 17.58 2.90 0.76
C VAL A 128 17.86 2.02 -0.44
N ASP A 129 18.82 1.11 -0.30
CA ASP A 129 19.09 0.09 -1.32
C ASP A 129 17.96 -0.94 -1.33
N LYS A 130 17.10 -0.84 -2.34
CA LYS A 130 15.94 -1.72 -2.53
C LYS A 130 16.34 -3.16 -2.85
N SER A 131 17.56 -3.41 -3.34
CA SER A 131 18.00 -4.77 -3.71
C SER A 131 18.04 -5.69 -2.48
N ALA A 132 18.52 -5.19 -1.34
CA ALA A 132 18.55 -5.92 -0.08
C ALA A 132 17.14 -6.33 0.38
N PHE A 133 16.12 -5.48 0.18
CA PHE A 133 14.73 -5.80 0.52
C PHE A 133 14.15 -6.86 -0.43
N LYS A 134 14.40 -6.72 -1.74
CA LYS A 134 13.98 -7.70 -2.75
C LYS A 134 14.53 -9.09 -2.48
N GLU A 135 15.81 -9.20 -2.15
CA GLU A 135 16.44 -10.48 -1.83
C GLU A 135 15.80 -11.15 -0.61
N ARG A 136 15.47 -10.37 0.43
CA ARG A 136 14.86 -10.88 1.67
C ARG A 136 13.46 -11.45 1.47
N VAL A 137 12.68 -10.89 0.55
CA VAL A 137 11.31 -11.36 0.29
C VAL A 137 11.22 -12.46 -0.77
N LYS A 138 12.31 -12.77 -1.49
CA LYS A 138 12.34 -13.80 -2.53
C LYS A 138 11.73 -15.15 -2.09
N PRO A 139 11.97 -15.67 -0.87
CA PRO A 139 11.34 -16.92 -0.44
C PRO A 139 9.80 -16.90 -0.47
N LEU A 140 9.17 -15.73 -0.28
CA LEU A 140 7.71 -15.58 -0.35
C LEU A 140 7.19 -15.71 -1.79
N TYR A 141 7.98 -15.26 -2.77
CA TYR A 141 7.68 -15.41 -4.19
C TYR A 141 7.81 -16.88 -4.61
N ASP A 142 8.88 -17.55 -4.15
CA ASP A 142 9.11 -18.97 -4.41
C ASP A 142 7.97 -19.83 -3.80
N GLU A 143 7.56 -19.53 -2.56
CA GLU A 143 6.41 -20.18 -1.90
C GLU A 143 5.10 -19.94 -2.66
N PHE A 144 4.84 -18.69 -3.06
CA PHE A 144 3.65 -18.36 -3.82
C PHE A 144 3.61 -19.06 -5.18
N LYS A 145 4.74 -19.12 -5.90
CA LYS A 145 4.88 -19.83 -7.18
C LYS A 145 4.66 -21.33 -7.02
N ALA A 146 5.13 -21.93 -5.92
CA ALA A 146 5.00 -23.36 -5.65
C ALA A 146 3.59 -23.78 -5.19
N LYS A 147 2.73 -22.83 -4.82
CA LYS A 147 1.39 -23.11 -4.27
C LYS A 147 0.50 -23.91 -5.23
N ASP A 148 0.40 -23.45 -6.48
CA ASP A 148 -0.36 -24.09 -7.55
C ASP A 148 -0.02 -23.46 -8.92
N ALA A 149 -0.46 -24.11 -10.01
CA ALA A 149 -0.19 -23.66 -11.38
C ALA A 149 -0.77 -22.26 -11.69
N GLN A 150 -1.90 -21.90 -11.07
CA GLN A 150 -2.52 -20.59 -11.28
C GLN A 150 -1.70 -19.49 -10.60
N SER A 151 -1.19 -19.74 -9.40
CA SER A 151 -0.33 -18.82 -8.66
C SER A 151 0.99 -18.58 -9.41
N ALA A 152 1.60 -19.62 -9.98
CA ALA A 152 2.77 -19.48 -10.85
C ALA A 152 2.47 -18.60 -12.08
N LYS A 153 1.36 -18.85 -12.77
CA LYS A 153 0.93 -18.06 -13.93
C LYS A 153 0.65 -16.60 -13.56
N ASN A 154 0.00 -16.36 -12.43
CA ASN A 154 -0.30 -15.00 -11.95
C ASN A 154 0.99 -14.23 -11.64
N LEU A 155 1.96 -14.89 -11.00
CA LEU A 155 3.24 -14.26 -10.69
C LEU A 155 3.99 -13.89 -11.97
N GLU A 156 4.08 -14.80 -12.94
CA GLU A 156 4.72 -14.54 -14.23
C GLU A 156 4.05 -13.39 -15.00
N LEU A 157 2.72 -13.29 -14.94
CA LEU A 157 2.00 -12.17 -15.54
C LEU A 157 2.41 -10.84 -14.90
N VAL A 158 2.41 -10.76 -13.57
CA VAL A 158 2.77 -9.54 -12.84
C VAL A 158 4.23 -9.15 -13.08
N GLU A 159 5.15 -10.11 -13.13
CA GLU A 159 6.57 -9.85 -13.40
C GLU A 159 6.85 -9.41 -14.85
N SER A 160 5.90 -9.62 -15.77
CA SER A 160 6.02 -9.26 -17.19
C SER A 160 5.43 -7.89 -17.56
N MET A 161 4.72 -7.24 -16.63
CA MET A 161 4.13 -5.90 -16.80
C MET A 161 5.17 -4.79 -16.67
#